data_AF-A0A4U2YJD4-F1
#
_entry.id   AF-A0A4U2YJD4-F1
#
_cell.length_a   1.000
_cell.length_b   1.000
_cell.length_c   1.000
_cell.angle_alpha   90.00
_cell.angle_beta   90.00
_cell.angle_gamma   90.00
#
_symmetry.space_group_name_H-M   'P 1'
#
loop_
_entity.id
_entity.type
_entity.pdbx_description
1 polymer ?
#
loop_
_entity_poly.entity_id
_entity_poly.type
_entity_poly.pdbx_seq_one_letter_code
_entity_poly.pdbx_strand_id
1 'polypeptide(L)'
;MVDPDKGLTNLERAQMGWAPLGRDGKAINLHHILQQEPGPMVEIPQTVHQKNYRILHRLLEKNKFKRVKPIDKIASKANKSIDEISEIRKERKTRKKRSFRSDPDLDQKYNDFRGD
;
A
#
# COMPACT_ATOMS: atom_id res chain seq x y z
N MET A 1 7.94 -41.34 -12.88
CA MET A 1 6.56 -40.89 -13.13
C MET A 1 6.55 -40.19 -14.47
N VAL A 2 5.63 -40.57 -15.35
CA VAL A 2 5.58 -40.11 -16.75
C VAL A 2 4.28 -39.33 -16.92
N ASP A 3 4.34 -38.20 -17.62
CA ASP A 3 3.19 -37.38 -17.97
C ASP A 3 2.24 -38.21 -18.85
N PRO A 4 1.00 -38.47 -18.41
CA PRO A 4 0.05 -39.28 -19.17
C PRO A 4 -0.38 -38.61 -20.49
N ASP A 5 -0.31 -37.29 -20.59
CA ASP A 5 -0.75 -36.56 -21.78
C ASP A 5 0.38 -36.44 -22.82
N LYS A 6 1.62 -36.31 -22.36
CA LYS A 6 2.78 -36.01 -23.23
C LYS A 6 3.80 -37.14 -23.32
N GLY A 7 3.70 -38.16 -22.46
CA GLY A 7 4.66 -39.26 -22.38
C GLY A 7 6.03 -38.88 -21.82
N LEU A 8 6.20 -37.66 -21.29
CA LEU A 8 7.48 -37.15 -20.82
C LEU A 8 7.76 -37.53 -19.36
N THR A 9 8.99 -37.89 -19.06
CA THR A 9 9.47 -38.06 -17.69
C THR A 9 9.62 -36.71 -16.99
N ASN A 10 9.64 -36.71 -15.66
CA ASN A 10 9.91 -35.48 -14.90
C ASN A 10 11.28 -34.85 -15.22
N LEU A 11 12.28 -35.66 -15.58
CA LEU A 11 13.60 -35.18 -15.95
C LEU A 11 13.56 -34.39 -17.27
N GLU A 12 12.91 -34.95 -18.30
CA GLU A 12 12.75 -34.29 -19.60
C GLU A 12 11.92 -33.02 -19.47
N ARG A 13 10.85 -33.04 -18.66
CA ARG A 13 10.06 -31.84 -18.35
C ARG A 13 10.93 -30.75 -17.73
N ALA A 14 11.72 -31.08 -16.72
CA ALA A 14 12.60 -30.11 -16.07
C ALA A 14 13.67 -29.55 -17.02
N GLN A 15 14.25 -30.39 -17.89
CA GLN A 15 15.20 -29.97 -18.92
C GLN A 15 14.57 -29.00 -19.94
N MET A 16 13.28 -29.16 -20.24
CA MET A 16 12.51 -28.25 -21.10
C MET A 16 12.00 -27.01 -20.36
N GLY A 17 12.34 -26.83 -19.08
CA GLY A 17 11.87 -25.72 -18.25
C GLY A 17 10.43 -25.85 -17.76
N TRP A 18 9.82 -27.04 -17.87
CA TRP A 18 8.49 -27.30 -17.35
C TRP A 18 8.54 -27.82 -15.92
N ALA A 19 7.52 -27.48 -15.14
CA ALA A 19 7.39 -27.99 -13.78
C ALA A 19 7.27 -29.53 -13.78
N PRO A 20 8.00 -30.23 -12.89
CA PRO A 20 7.84 -31.67 -12.71
C PRO A 20 6.45 -32.01 -12.17
N LEU A 21 6.01 -33.24 -12.43
CA LEU A 21 4.74 -33.76 -11.90
C LEU A 21 4.96 -34.37 -10.50
N GLY A 22 4.11 -34.00 -9.56
CA GLY A 22 4.02 -34.58 -8.23
C GLY A 22 3.27 -35.91 -8.24
N ARG A 23 3.19 -36.58 -7.08
CA ARG A 23 2.51 -37.89 -6.92
C ARG A 23 1.00 -37.83 -7.22
N ASP A 24 0.42 -36.64 -7.21
CA ASP A 24 -0.96 -36.36 -7.56
C ASP A 24 -1.19 -36.24 -9.08
N GLY A 25 -0.14 -36.45 -9.89
CA GLY A 25 -0.20 -36.33 -11.35
C GLY A 25 -0.27 -34.89 -11.86
N LYS A 26 -0.16 -33.90 -10.97
CA LYS A 26 -0.21 -32.48 -11.31
C LYS A 26 1.15 -31.82 -11.14
N ALA A 27 1.30 -30.62 -11.69
CA ALA A 27 2.55 -29.88 -11.56
C ALA A 27 2.86 -29.55 -10.09
N ILE A 28 4.14 -29.57 -9.74
CA ILE A 28 4.60 -29.02 -8.47
C ILE A 28 4.65 -27.49 -8.61
N ASN A 29 4.10 -26.80 -7.61
CA ASN A 29 4.08 -25.34 -7.55
C ASN A 29 5.07 -24.83 -6.52
N LEU A 30 5.71 -23.70 -6.82
CA LEU A 30 6.50 -22.93 -5.86
C LEU A 30 5.61 -21.87 -5.20
N HIS A 31 5.70 -21.74 -3.89
CA HIS A 31 4.94 -20.75 -3.13
C HIS A 31 5.82 -20.00 -2.14
N HIS A 32 5.81 -18.67 -2.21
CA HIS A 32 6.39 -17.82 -1.18
C HIS A 32 5.47 -17.79 0.05
N ILE A 33 5.94 -18.27 1.20
CA ILE A 33 5.12 -18.39 2.42
C ILE A 33 4.52 -17.04 2.84
N LEU A 34 5.31 -15.97 2.69
CA LEU A 34 4.90 -14.61 3.00
C LEU A 34 4.48 -13.81 1.76
N GLN A 35 4.38 -14.44 0.59
CA GLN A 35 4.03 -13.80 -0.68
C GLN A 35 4.88 -12.54 -1.03
N GLN A 36 6.07 -12.43 -0.46
CA GLN A 36 7.02 -11.34 -0.67
C GLN A 36 8.39 -11.90 -1.05
N GLU A 37 9.09 -11.17 -1.91
CA GLU A 37 10.48 -11.39 -2.24
C GLU A 37 11.33 -10.23 -1.69
N PRO A 38 12.50 -10.50 -1.08
CA PRO A 38 13.06 -11.82 -0.79
C PRO A 38 12.34 -12.50 0.40
N GLY A 39 12.13 -13.81 0.32
CA GLY A 39 11.42 -14.53 1.39
C GLY A 39 11.48 -16.05 1.25
N PRO A 40 11.10 -16.78 2.32
CA PRO A 40 11.10 -18.25 2.30
C PRO A 40 10.08 -18.79 1.29
N MET A 41 10.52 -19.76 0.50
CA MET A 41 9.74 -20.43 -0.55
C MET A 41 9.63 -21.92 -0.26
N VAL A 42 8.48 -22.49 -0.58
CA VAL A 42 8.18 -23.92 -0.40
C VAL A 42 7.63 -24.52 -1.69
N GLU A 43 8.02 -25.76 -1.95
CA GLU A 43 7.46 -26.57 -3.04
C GLU A 43 6.24 -27.32 -2.51
N ILE A 44 5.10 -27.21 -3.20
CA ILE A 44 3.88 -27.91 -2.84
C ILE A 44 3.16 -28.48 -4.07
N PRO A 45 2.50 -29.64 -3.96
CA PRO A 45 1.66 -30.15 -5.04
C PRO A 45 0.55 -29.15 -5.41
N GLN A 46 0.21 -29.05 -6.69
CA GLN A 46 -0.86 -28.15 -7.15
C GLN A 46 -2.19 -28.40 -6.44
N THR A 47 -2.53 -29.66 -6.14
CA THR A 47 -3.74 -29.99 -5.37
C THR A 47 -3.75 -29.34 -3.98
N VAL A 48 -2.62 -29.39 -3.27
CA VAL A 48 -2.46 -28.76 -1.95
C VAL A 48 -2.53 -27.25 -2.05
N HIS A 49 -1.85 -26.67 -3.05
CA HIS A 49 -1.90 -25.22 -3.31
C HIS A 49 -3.33 -24.74 -3.55
N GLN A 50 -4.11 -25.46 -4.36
CA GLN A 50 -5.50 -25.10 -4.66
C GLN A 50 -6.41 -25.27 -3.44
N LYS A 51 -6.30 -26.39 -2.73
CA LYS A 51 -7.11 -26.66 -1.54
C LYS A 51 -6.88 -25.62 -0.45
N ASN A 52 -5.62 -25.20 -0.27
CA ASN A 52 -5.21 -24.29 0.79
C ASN A 52 -5.03 -22.85 0.30
N TYR A 53 -5.54 -22.52 -0.90
CA TYR A 53 -5.37 -21.21 -1.55
C TYR A 53 -5.68 -20.04 -0.61
N ARG A 54 -6.78 -20.11 0.13
CA ARG A 54 -7.18 -19.03 1.06
C ARG A 54 -6.22 -18.85 2.22
N ILE A 55 -5.54 -19.90 2.67
CA ILE A 55 -4.59 -19.81 3.79
C ILE A 55 -3.28 -19.23 3.25
N LEU A 56 -2.80 -19.81 2.15
CA LEU A 56 -1.56 -19.44 1.47
C LEU A 56 -1.57 -17.99 0.94
N HIS A 57 -2.74 -17.47 0.53
CA HIS A 57 -2.86 -16.13 -0.03
C HIS A 57 -3.48 -15.06 0.89
N ARG A 58 -3.69 -15.36 2.18
CA ARG A 58 -4.33 -14.43 3.15
C ARG A 58 -3.44 -14.09 4.35
N LEU A 59 -2.25 -14.70 4.45
CA LEU A 59 -1.27 -14.42 5.49
C LEU A 59 -0.80 -12.96 5.47
N LEU A 60 -0.68 -12.36 4.29
CA LEU A 60 -0.58 -10.91 4.19
C LEU A 60 -1.99 -10.31 4.32
N GLU A 61 -2.28 -9.72 5.49
CA GLU A 61 -3.38 -8.76 5.59
C GLU A 61 -3.18 -7.71 4.49
N LYS A 62 -4.17 -7.61 3.58
CA LYS A 62 -4.18 -6.56 2.56
C LYS A 62 -4.10 -5.22 3.26
N ASN A 63 -2.91 -4.61 3.21
CA ASN A 63 -2.58 -3.24 3.58
C ASN A 63 -3.42 -2.66 4.74
N LYS A 64 -2.86 -2.66 5.95
CA LYS A 64 -3.33 -1.76 7.04
C LYS A 64 -3.36 -0.28 6.62
N PHE A 65 -2.73 0.06 5.51
CA PHE A 65 -2.76 1.36 4.88
C PHE A 65 -3.81 1.39 3.77
N LYS A 66 -4.87 2.20 3.97
CA LYS A 66 -5.83 2.52 2.90
C LYS A 66 -5.02 2.98 1.68
N ARG A 67 -5.29 2.41 0.50
CA ARG A 67 -4.74 2.94 -0.76
C ARG A 67 -5.07 4.44 -0.79
N VAL A 68 -4.03 5.28 -0.73
CA VAL A 68 -4.20 6.72 -0.95
C VAL A 68 -4.90 6.87 -2.29
N LYS A 69 -6.03 7.60 -2.29
CA LYS A 69 -6.72 7.90 -3.54
C LYS A 69 -5.73 8.62 -4.46
N PRO A 70 -5.72 8.36 -5.78
CA PRO A 70 -4.96 9.17 -6.73
C PRO A 70 -5.24 10.66 -6.49
N ILE A 71 -4.23 11.51 -6.63
CA ILE A 71 -4.31 12.95 -6.34
C ILE A 71 -5.48 13.60 -7.08
N ASP A 72 -5.68 13.18 -8.32
CA ASP A 72 -6.74 13.51 -9.27
C ASP A 72 -8.16 13.14 -8.77
N LYS A 73 -8.29 12.20 -7.82
CA LYS A 73 -9.56 11.83 -7.17
C LYS A 73 -9.75 12.42 -5.76
N ILE A 74 -8.74 13.12 -5.22
CA ILE A 74 -8.78 13.67 -3.86
C ILE A 74 -9.51 15.02 -3.82
N ALA A 75 -9.33 15.91 -4.79
CA ALA A 75 -10.00 17.21 -4.74
C ALA A 75 -10.03 17.97 -6.07
N SER A 76 -11.18 17.96 -6.73
CA SER A 76 -11.64 19.13 -7.50
C SER A 76 -12.52 20.08 -6.66
N LYS A 77 -13.03 19.62 -5.50
CA LYS A 77 -13.92 20.41 -4.63
C LYS A 77 -13.23 21.23 -3.52
N ALA A 78 -11.97 20.94 -3.19
CA ALA A 78 -11.29 21.52 -2.02
C ALA A 78 -10.05 22.38 -2.36
N ASN A 79 -9.65 22.44 -3.62
CA ASN A 79 -8.48 23.22 -4.05
C ASN A 79 -8.94 24.59 -4.57
N LYS A 80 -8.62 25.64 -3.81
CA LYS A 80 -8.78 27.04 -4.24
C LYS A 80 -7.89 27.34 -5.45
N SER A 81 -8.31 28.27 -6.31
CA SER A 81 -7.48 28.71 -7.44
C SER A 81 -6.13 29.28 -6.93
N ILE A 82 -5.08 29.19 -7.74
CA ILE A 82 -3.77 29.78 -7.44
C ILE A 82 -3.91 31.27 -7.10
N ASP A 83 -4.77 31.97 -7.82
CA ASP A 83 -5.03 33.40 -7.62
C ASP A 83 -5.69 33.68 -6.28
N GLU A 84 -6.70 32.88 -5.92
CA GLU A 84 -7.40 32.95 -4.64
C GLU A 84 -6.44 32.64 -3.46
N ILE A 85 -5.55 31.66 -3.63
CA ILE A 85 -4.49 31.34 -2.66
C ILE A 85 -3.53 32.53 -2.51
N SER A 86 -3.22 33.23 -3.60
CA SER A 86 -2.32 34.39 -3.59
C SER A 86 -2.92 35.57 -2.81
N GLU A 87 -4.22 35.82 -2.95
CA GLU A 87 -4.94 36.86 -2.22
C GLU A 87 -5.04 36.53 -0.73
N ILE A 88 -5.40 35.30 -0.37
CA ILE A 88 -5.41 34.83 1.03
C ILE A 88 -4.03 35.00 1.68
N ARG A 89 -2.95 34.76 0.93
CA ARG A 89 -1.58 34.95 1.43
C ARG A 89 -1.24 36.43 1.64
N LYS A 90 -1.64 37.31 0.71
CA LYS A 90 -1.47 38.77 0.84
C LYS A 90 -2.21 39.28 2.09
N GLU A 91 -3.48 38.89 2.26
CA GLU A 91 -4.31 39.27 3.40
C GLU A 91 -3.74 38.77 4.74
N ARG A 92 -3.25 37.53 4.80
CA ARG A 92 -2.60 37.01 6.02
C ARG A 92 -1.29 37.74 6.34
N LYS A 93 -0.54 38.17 5.32
CA LYS A 93 0.71 38.91 5.49
C LYS A 93 0.45 40.33 6.01
N THR A 94 -0.63 40.98 5.59
CA THR A 94 -1.05 42.27 6.15
C THR A 94 -1.58 42.11 7.57
N ARG A 95 -2.35 41.05 7.85
CA ARG A 95 -2.89 40.76 9.19
C ARG A 95 -1.80 40.40 10.22
N LYS A 96 -0.76 39.67 9.82
CA LYS A 96 0.40 39.35 10.70
C LYS A 96 1.26 40.56 11.08
N LYS A 97 1.10 41.72 10.42
CA LYS A 97 1.85 42.94 10.78
C LYS A 97 1.29 43.68 12.00
N ARG A 98 0.08 43.34 12.48
CA ARG A 98 -0.39 43.82 13.78
C ARG A 98 0.30 42.97 14.85
N SER A 99 1.35 43.50 15.46
CA SER A 99 1.95 42.87 16.63
C SER A 99 0.90 42.75 17.74
N PHE A 100 0.96 41.71 18.57
CA PHE A 100 0.07 41.57 19.73
C PHE A 100 0.03 42.84 20.61
N ARG A 101 1.19 43.51 20.75
CA ARG A 101 1.36 44.77 21.50
C ARG A 101 0.77 46.01 20.83
N SER A 102 0.40 45.93 19.55
CA SER A 102 -0.14 47.07 18.79
C SER A 102 -1.66 47.03 18.63
N ASP A 103 -2.31 46.00 19.16
CA ASP A 103 -3.76 45.86 19.15
C ASP A 103 -4.28 46.01 20.60
N PRO A 104 -4.96 47.13 20.94
CA PRO A 104 -5.35 47.45 22.31
C PRO A 104 -6.20 46.36 22.97
N ASP A 105 -7.03 45.68 22.19
CA ASP A 105 -7.97 44.67 22.69
C ASP A 105 -7.27 43.33 23.01
N LEU A 106 -6.20 43.02 22.25
CA LEU A 106 -5.38 41.83 22.48
C LEU A 106 -4.33 42.05 23.58
N ASP A 107 -3.79 43.26 23.70
CA ASP A 107 -2.85 43.62 24.77
C ASP A 107 -3.54 43.59 26.14
N GLN A 108 -4.76 44.11 26.23
CA GLN A 108 -5.56 44.06 27.47
C GLN A 108 -5.86 42.61 27.91
N LYS A 109 -6.33 41.75 27.00
CA LYS A 109 -6.54 40.32 27.28
C LYS A 109 -5.28 39.59 27.72
N TYR A 110 -4.11 39.96 27.18
CA TYR A 110 -2.83 39.37 27.57
C TYR A 110 -2.39 39.80 28.97
N ASN A 111 -2.58 41.08 29.30
CA ASN A 111 -2.27 41.60 30.63
C ASN A 111 -3.22 41.03 31.70
N ASP A 112 -4.52 40.88 31.38
CA ASP A 112 -5.50 40.24 32.27
C ASP A 112 -5.14 38.78 32.57
N PHE A 113 -4.64 38.02 31.59
CA PHE A 113 -4.18 36.63 31.81
C PHE A 113 -2.93 36.53 32.69
N ARG A 114 -2.13 37.60 32.77
CA ARG A 114 -0.86 37.63 33.51
C ARG A 114 -1.00 38.26 34.91
N GLY A 115 -2.20 38.73 35.25
CA GLY A 115 -2.51 39.42 36.51
C GLY A 115 -2.90 38.53 37.69
N ASP A 116 -2.88 37.20 37.53
CA ASP A 116 -3.08 36.20 38.60
C ASP A 116 -1.74 35.63 39.11
#